data_AF-A0A238UM84-F1
#
_entry.id   AF-A0A238UM84-F1
#
_cell.length_a   1.000
_cell.length_b   1.000
_cell.length_c   1.000
_cell.angle_alpha   90.00
_cell.angle_beta   90.00
_cell.angle_gamma   90.00
#
_symmetry.space_group_name_H-M   'P 1'
#
loop_
_entity.id
_entity.type
_entity.pdbx_description
1 polymer ?
#
loop_
_entity_poly.entity_id
_entity_poly.type
_entity_poly.pdbx_seq_one_letter_code
_entity_poly.pdbx_strand_id
1 'polypeptide(L)'
;MLQPTEAPGQLFVIVIDETYGGDEDTWEFESERYRRDLERAFGTTFQEANVGPGADIPAFLTDLINARVPLWSAALVVFFAGKSIKDSFEAWIEMARAVRSFFDRPVILARHGAAVLAIEAALAEMNGIPKTIRLVRYRAGHLAEDTSLLDANLGNGIEDSPPTLNLGYVVHLFEMEVDGVLLRVSVDGRRATVARVS
;
A
#
# COMPACT_ATOMS: atom_id res chain seq x y z
N MET A 1 -2.27 -12.09 -18.74
CA MET A 1 -2.95 -12.50 -17.50
C MET A 1 -3.79 -11.34 -16.98
N LEU A 2 -5.02 -11.56 -16.52
CA LEU A 2 -5.82 -10.51 -15.85
C LEU A 2 -5.17 -10.22 -14.50
N GLN A 3 -4.76 -8.96 -14.28
CA GLN A 3 -4.14 -8.59 -13.02
C GLN A 3 -5.22 -8.48 -11.92
N PRO A 4 -4.95 -8.98 -10.71
CA PRO A 4 -5.86 -8.81 -9.58
C PRO A 4 -6.05 -7.32 -9.28
N THR A 5 -7.27 -6.89 -8.94
CA THR A 5 -7.57 -5.50 -8.54
C THR A 5 -7.95 -5.48 -7.07
N GLU A 6 -7.47 -4.47 -6.33
CA GLU A 6 -7.79 -4.31 -4.91
C GLU A 6 -9.29 -3.98 -4.72
N ALA A 7 -10.05 -4.96 -4.21
CA ALA A 7 -11.47 -4.77 -3.92
C ALA A 7 -11.67 -3.88 -2.67
N PRO A 8 -12.85 -3.25 -2.50
CA PRO A 8 -13.15 -2.49 -1.30
C PRO A 8 -12.95 -3.33 -0.02
N GLY A 9 -12.13 -2.84 0.91
CA GLY A 9 -11.85 -3.54 2.18
C GLY A 9 -10.91 -4.74 2.07
N GLN A 10 -10.32 -5.01 0.90
CA GLN A 10 -9.22 -5.97 0.74
C GLN A 10 -7.90 -5.27 1.03
N LEU A 11 -6.94 -6.00 1.58
CA LEU A 11 -5.56 -5.54 1.70
C LEU A 11 -4.68 -6.67 1.22
N PHE A 12 -3.83 -6.38 0.24
CA PHE A 12 -2.81 -7.30 -0.20
C PHE A 12 -1.44 -6.64 -0.20
N VAL A 13 -0.41 -7.47 -0.26
CA VAL A 13 0.98 -7.06 -0.49
C VAL A 13 1.48 -7.75 -1.74
N ILE A 14 2.29 -7.04 -2.52
CA ILE A 14 2.96 -7.57 -3.69
C ILE A 14 4.46 -7.60 -3.43
N VAL A 15 5.08 -8.76 -3.63
CA VAL A 15 6.53 -8.97 -3.55
C VAL A 15 7.07 -9.13 -4.96
N ILE A 16 8.06 -8.33 -5.35
CA ILE A 16 8.72 -8.46 -6.65
C ILE A 16 9.46 -9.81 -6.71
N ASP A 17 9.39 -10.49 -7.85
CA ASP A 17 10.20 -11.68 -8.11
C ASP A 17 11.66 -11.29 -8.31
N GLU A 18 12.50 -11.56 -7.30
CA GLU A 18 13.92 -11.23 -7.32
C GLU A 18 14.72 -12.07 -8.32
N THR A 19 14.13 -13.15 -8.85
CA THR A 19 14.77 -13.98 -9.88
C THR A 19 14.64 -13.38 -11.28
N TYR A 20 13.80 -12.35 -11.43
CA TYR A 20 13.61 -11.65 -12.69
C TYR A 20 14.90 -10.96 -13.18
N GLY A 21 15.22 -11.15 -14.46
CA GLY A 21 16.50 -10.74 -15.05
C GLY A 21 17.65 -11.72 -14.80
N GLY A 22 17.36 -12.90 -14.26
CA GLY A 22 18.28 -14.04 -14.14
C GLY A 22 18.45 -14.83 -15.44
N ASP A 23 18.87 -16.10 -15.32
CA ASP A 23 19.09 -17.00 -16.46
C ASP A 23 17.75 -17.48 -17.06
N GLU A 24 17.50 -17.15 -18.32
CA GLU A 24 16.25 -17.48 -19.03
C GLU A 24 15.97 -18.99 -19.09
N ASP A 25 17.01 -19.83 -19.16
CA ASP A 25 16.84 -21.29 -19.28
C ASP A 25 16.34 -21.93 -17.95
N THR A 26 16.57 -21.25 -16.83
CA THR A 26 16.19 -21.74 -15.48
C THR A 26 15.17 -20.87 -14.78
N TRP A 27 14.84 -19.70 -15.33
CA TRP A 27 14.04 -18.67 -14.65
C TRP A 27 12.69 -19.20 -14.15
N GLU A 28 11.94 -19.95 -14.96
CA GLU A 28 10.63 -20.49 -14.54
C GLU A 28 10.75 -21.38 -13.30
N PHE A 29 11.80 -22.20 -13.21
CA PHE A 29 12.05 -23.06 -12.06
C PHE A 29 12.49 -22.26 -10.83
N GLU A 30 13.34 -21.26 -11.02
CA GLU A 30 13.83 -20.39 -9.94
C GLU A 30 12.71 -19.50 -9.38
N SER A 31 11.88 -18.93 -10.25
CA SER A 31 10.71 -18.11 -9.92
C SER A 31 9.68 -18.92 -9.11
N GLU A 32 9.33 -20.12 -9.55
CA GLU A 32 8.42 -21.01 -8.80
C GLU A 32 9.02 -21.46 -7.46
N ARG A 33 10.34 -21.70 -7.41
CA ARG A 33 11.03 -22.00 -6.15
C ARG A 33 10.97 -20.81 -5.19
N TYR A 34 11.24 -19.61 -5.68
CA TYR A 34 11.17 -18.37 -4.90
C TYR A 34 9.76 -18.15 -4.34
N ARG A 35 8.71 -18.33 -5.17
CA ARG A 35 7.31 -18.29 -4.73
C ARG A 35 7.04 -19.25 -3.57
N ARG A 36 7.46 -20.51 -3.69
CA ARG A 36 7.28 -21.52 -2.62
C ARG A 36 8.04 -21.19 -1.34
N ASP A 37 9.21 -20.58 -1.47
CA ASP A 37 10.00 -20.15 -0.31
C ASP A 37 9.32 -18.95 0.38
N LEU A 38 8.70 -18.03 -0.36
CA LEU A 38 7.82 -16.99 0.21
C LEU A 38 6.62 -17.62 0.95
N GLU A 39 5.92 -18.57 0.34
CA GLU A 39 4.77 -19.24 0.97
C GLU A 39 5.17 -19.93 2.28
N ARG A 40 6.34 -20.57 2.31
CA ARG A 40 6.87 -21.21 3.53
C ARG A 40 7.25 -20.18 4.60
N ALA A 41 7.88 -19.07 4.21
CA ALA A 41 8.31 -18.03 5.13
C ALA A 41 7.15 -17.29 5.79
N PHE A 42 6.11 -16.99 5.01
CA PHE A 42 4.96 -16.18 5.46
C PHE A 42 3.73 -17.00 5.85
N GLY A 43 3.72 -18.31 5.58
CA GLY A 43 2.60 -19.19 5.93
C GLY A 43 1.30 -18.86 5.19
N THR A 44 1.40 -18.25 4.01
CA THR A 44 0.27 -17.82 3.16
C THR A 44 0.52 -18.23 1.71
N THR A 45 -0.52 -18.26 0.90
CA THR A 45 -0.42 -18.54 -0.54
C THR A 45 -0.11 -17.28 -1.33
N PHE A 46 0.67 -17.43 -2.40
CA PHE A 46 0.98 -16.36 -3.33
C PHE A 46 0.46 -16.68 -4.73
N GLN A 47 -0.18 -15.69 -5.36
CA GLN A 47 -0.57 -15.73 -6.77
C GLN A 47 0.38 -14.89 -7.62
N GLU A 48 0.62 -15.30 -8.86
CA GLU A 48 1.39 -14.52 -9.83
C GLU A 48 0.68 -13.20 -10.16
N ALA A 49 1.48 -12.15 -10.33
CA ALA A 49 1.06 -10.82 -10.72
C ALA A 49 2.14 -10.18 -11.60
N ASN A 50 1.75 -9.11 -12.30
CA ASN A 50 2.65 -8.24 -13.05
C ASN A 50 2.33 -6.80 -12.67
N VAL A 51 3.38 -6.04 -12.37
CA VAL A 51 3.31 -4.69 -11.78
C VAL A 51 4.00 -3.61 -12.62
N GLY A 52 4.39 -3.90 -13.85
CA GLY A 52 4.94 -2.87 -14.76
C GLY A 52 4.34 -2.98 -16.16
N PRO A 53 3.54 -2.01 -16.65
CA PRO A 53 3.12 -2.03 -18.04
C PRO A 53 4.35 -1.92 -18.94
N GLY A 54 4.55 -2.91 -19.80
CA GLY A 54 5.61 -2.93 -20.81
C GLY A 54 6.95 -3.50 -20.33
N ALA A 55 7.38 -3.23 -19.10
CA ALA A 55 8.55 -3.90 -18.51
C ALA A 55 8.23 -5.32 -18.05
N ASP A 56 6.95 -5.68 -17.94
CA ASP A 56 6.46 -7.00 -17.53
C ASP A 56 7.13 -7.53 -16.25
N ILE A 57 7.20 -6.66 -15.24
CA ILE A 57 7.85 -6.96 -13.95
C ILE A 57 7.04 -8.05 -13.24
N PRO A 58 7.54 -9.29 -13.13
CA PRO A 58 6.84 -10.37 -12.48
C PRO A 58 6.90 -10.20 -10.96
N ALA A 59 5.81 -10.57 -10.32
CA ALA A 59 5.63 -10.40 -8.89
C ALA A 59 4.69 -11.46 -8.32
N PHE A 60 4.65 -11.54 -7.00
CA PHE A 60 3.82 -12.44 -6.24
C PHE A 60 2.94 -11.66 -5.27
N LEU A 61 1.63 -11.85 -5.35
CA LEU A 61 0.65 -11.17 -4.51
C LEU A 61 0.08 -12.13 -3.45
N THR A 62 -0.07 -11.65 -2.22
CA THR A 62 -0.81 -12.35 -1.17
C THR A 62 -1.78 -11.42 -0.43
N ASP A 63 -2.96 -11.95 -0.09
CA ASP A 63 -3.97 -11.22 0.66
C ASP A 63 -3.66 -11.26 2.16
N LEU A 64 -3.57 -10.09 2.80
CA LEU A 64 -3.47 -9.96 4.25
C LEU A 64 -4.85 -9.89 4.91
N ILE A 65 -5.81 -9.26 4.23
CA ILE A 65 -7.21 -9.20 4.63
C ILE A 65 -8.03 -9.88 3.56
N ASN A 66 -8.72 -10.95 3.97
CA ASN A 66 -9.88 -11.46 3.27
C ASN A 66 -11.12 -11.32 4.17
N ALA A 67 -12.30 -11.72 3.67
CA ALA A 67 -13.59 -11.60 4.35
C ALA A 67 -13.67 -12.19 5.79
N ARG A 68 -12.60 -12.83 6.28
CA ARG A 68 -12.47 -13.39 7.64
C ARG A 68 -11.96 -12.38 8.68
N VAL A 69 -11.49 -11.19 8.29
CA VAL A 69 -11.02 -10.13 9.22
C VAL A 69 -11.90 -8.87 9.07
N PRO A 70 -13.19 -8.94 9.48
CA PRO A 70 -14.21 -7.94 9.12
C PRO A 70 -13.92 -6.53 9.66
N LEU A 71 -13.21 -6.41 10.79
CA LEU A 71 -12.87 -5.10 11.36
C LEU A 71 -11.91 -4.31 10.48
N TRP A 72 -10.86 -4.97 9.96
CA TRP A 72 -9.88 -4.30 9.11
C TRP A 72 -10.50 -3.89 7.77
N SER A 73 -11.32 -4.76 7.17
CA SER A 73 -12.09 -4.41 5.96
C SER A 73 -13.01 -3.21 6.17
N ALA A 74 -13.74 -3.17 7.29
CA ALA A 74 -14.62 -2.04 7.60
C ALA A 74 -13.85 -0.73 7.80
N ALA A 75 -12.69 -0.79 8.48
CA ALA A 75 -11.83 0.38 8.68
C ALA A 75 -11.36 0.98 7.34
N LEU A 76 -10.90 0.14 6.41
CA LEU A 76 -10.50 0.56 5.07
C LEU A 76 -11.66 1.21 4.30
N VAL A 77 -12.83 0.58 4.29
CA VAL A 77 -14.02 1.11 3.59
C VAL A 77 -14.44 2.47 4.17
N VAL A 78 -14.44 2.63 5.49
CA VAL A 78 -14.77 3.90 6.15
C VAL A 78 -13.76 4.99 5.82
N PHE A 79 -12.46 4.66 5.82
CA PHE A 79 -11.38 5.60 5.49
C PHE A 79 -11.53 6.16 4.09
N PHE A 80 -11.67 5.29 3.08
CA PHE A 80 -11.78 5.70 1.68
C PHE A 80 -13.14 6.29 1.31
N ALA A 81 -14.15 6.15 2.16
CA ALA A 81 -15.38 6.92 2.07
C ALA A 81 -15.22 8.38 2.55
N GLY A 82 -14.02 8.80 2.97
CA GLY A 82 -13.74 10.14 3.49
C GLY A 82 -14.42 10.44 4.82
N LYS A 83 -14.80 9.41 5.58
CA LYS A 83 -15.44 9.54 6.90
C LYS A 83 -14.38 9.63 8.00
N SER A 84 -14.69 10.36 9.06
CA SER A 84 -13.83 10.41 10.24
C SER A 84 -13.82 9.07 10.96
N ILE A 85 -12.62 8.51 11.10
CA ILE A 85 -12.31 7.40 11.98
C ILE A 85 -12.06 7.98 13.37
N LYS A 86 -12.79 7.51 14.37
CA LYS A 86 -12.68 7.96 15.77
C LYS A 86 -12.07 6.93 16.70
N ASP A 87 -12.13 5.66 16.28
CA ASP A 87 -11.75 4.48 17.06
C ASP A 87 -10.94 3.55 16.15
N SER A 88 -10.43 2.43 16.70
CA SER A 88 -9.70 1.39 15.93
C SER A 88 -8.31 1.78 15.42
N PHE A 89 -7.64 2.79 15.98
CA PHE A 89 -6.25 3.10 15.64
C PHE A 89 -5.29 1.94 15.92
N GLU A 90 -5.58 1.12 16.94
CA GLU A 90 -4.85 -0.12 17.19
C GLU A 90 -4.93 -1.10 16.02
N ALA A 91 -6.10 -1.24 15.37
CA ALA A 91 -6.25 -2.08 14.19
C ALA A 91 -5.40 -1.58 13.01
N TRP A 92 -5.24 -0.26 12.86
CA TRP A 92 -4.34 0.32 11.86
C TRP A 92 -2.86 0.03 12.17
N ILE A 93 -2.47 0.09 13.43
CA ILE A 93 -1.12 -0.29 13.86
C ILE A 93 -0.87 -1.79 13.62
N GLU A 94 -1.84 -2.65 13.90
CA GLU A 94 -1.76 -4.08 13.61
C GLU A 94 -1.67 -4.38 12.11
N MET A 95 -2.49 -3.72 11.29
CA MET A 95 -2.37 -3.78 9.83
C MET A 95 -0.98 -3.35 9.36
N ALA A 96 -0.42 -2.27 9.93
CA ALA A 96 0.90 -1.78 9.57
C ALA A 96 2.00 -2.79 9.93
N ARG A 97 1.90 -3.43 11.10
CA ARG A 97 2.81 -4.52 11.49
C ARG A 97 2.73 -5.71 10.54
N ALA A 98 1.51 -6.10 10.14
CA ALA A 98 1.31 -7.19 9.20
C ALA A 98 1.94 -6.88 7.83
N VAL A 99 1.71 -5.68 7.28
CA VAL A 99 2.33 -5.21 6.02
C VAL A 99 3.86 -5.17 6.15
N ARG A 100 4.37 -4.61 7.25
CA ARG A 100 5.82 -4.49 7.50
C ARG A 100 6.54 -5.83 7.63
N SER A 101 5.84 -6.91 7.97
CA SER A 101 6.46 -8.23 8.07
C SER A 101 7.10 -8.71 6.75
N PHE A 102 6.68 -8.14 5.61
CA PHE A 102 7.21 -8.43 4.28
C PHE A 102 8.37 -7.52 3.84
N PHE A 103 8.80 -6.55 4.66
CA PHE A 103 9.74 -5.50 4.22
C PHE A 103 11.21 -5.95 4.15
N ASP A 104 11.48 -7.19 4.54
CA ASP A 104 12.72 -7.89 4.19
C ASP A 104 12.81 -8.23 2.70
N ARG A 105 11.70 -8.09 1.96
CA ARG A 105 11.60 -8.27 0.50
C ARG A 105 11.36 -6.95 -0.24
N PRO A 106 11.65 -6.90 -1.55
CA PRO A 106 11.25 -5.79 -2.39
C PRO A 106 9.72 -5.80 -2.58
N VAL A 107 9.03 -4.95 -1.82
CA VAL A 107 7.56 -4.87 -1.83
C VAL A 107 7.03 -3.67 -2.61
N ILE A 108 5.90 -3.90 -3.27
CA ILE A 108 5.02 -2.87 -3.83
C ILE A 108 3.69 -2.95 -3.08
N LEU A 109 3.15 -1.79 -2.75
CA LEU A 109 1.86 -1.67 -2.07
C LEU A 109 0.82 -1.12 -3.03
N ALA A 110 -0.39 -1.65 -2.97
CA ALA A 110 -1.56 -0.99 -3.52
C ALA A 110 -2.07 0.09 -2.57
N ARG A 111 -3.14 0.77 -2.98
CA ARG A 111 -3.71 1.93 -2.28
C ARG A 111 -4.00 1.64 -0.80
N HIS A 112 -4.60 0.50 -0.46
CA HIS A 112 -4.93 0.21 0.93
C HIS A 112 -3.69 -0.11 1.77
N GLY A 113 -2.72 -0.86 1.23
CA GLY A 113 -1.44 -1.10 1.90
C GLY A 113 -0.65 0.18 2.14
N ALA A 114 -0.64 1.08 1.15
CA ALA A 114 -0.04 2.39 1.28
C ALA A 114 -0.77 3.27 2.33
N ALA A 115 -2.10 3.22 2.38
CA ALA A 115 -2.88 3.97 3.37
C ALA A 115 -2.60 3.54 4.81
N VAL A 116 -2.38 2.24 5.02
CA VAL A 116 -1.98 1.70 6.33
C VAL A 116 -0.67 2.33 6.81
N LEU A 117 0.34 2.41 5.94
CA LEU A 117 1.60 3.11 6.26
C LEU A 117 1.40 4.62 6.43
N ALA A 118 0.51 5.22 5.62
CA ALA A 118 0.26 6.65 5.69
C ALA A 118 -0.35 7.05 7.04
N ILE A 119 -1.32 6.27 7.52
CA ILE A 119 -1.93 6.48 8.83
C ILE A 119 -0.91 6.25 9.94
N GLU A 120 -0.10 5.19 9.87
CA GLU A 120 0.97 4.96 10.85
C GLU A 120 1.93 6.16 10.93
N ALA A 121 2.35 6.71 9.79
CA ALA A 121 3.20 7.90 9.74
C ALA A 121 2.52 9.14 10.33
N ALA A 122 1.22 9.32 10.06
CA ALA A 122 0.44 10.41 10.64
C ALA A 122 0.29 10.28 12.17
N LEU A 123 0.08 9.08 12.68
CA LEU A 123 0.03 8.80 14.12
C LEU A 123 1.38 9.14 14.80
N ALA A 124 2.49 8.76 14.17
CA ALA A 124 3.82 9.07 14.66
C ALA A 124 4.08 10.59 14.69
N GLU A 125 3.69 11.31 13.65
CA GLU A 125 3.85 12.77 13.53
C GLU A 125 3.09 13.55 14.59
N MET A 126 1.93 13.05 15.03
CA MET A 126 1.10 13.72 16.03
C MET A 126 1.59 13.49 17.48
N ASN A 127 2.63 12.69 17.69
CA ASN A 127 3.19 12.36 19.02
C ASN A 127 2.12 11.83 20.01
N GLY A 128 1.12 11.10 19.51
CA GLY A 128 0.04 10.54 20.33
C GLY A 128 -1.06 9.92 19.49
N ILE A 129 -2.02 9.26 20.15
CA ILE A 129 -3.22 8.73 19.48
C ILE A 129 -4.18 9.91 19.28
N PRO A 130 -4.50 10.30 18.03
CA PRO A 130 -5.43 11.38 17.75
C PRO A 130 -6.86 10.95 18.10
N LYS A 131 -7.76 11.94 18.23
CA LYS A 131 -9.18 11.69 18.43
C LYS A 131 -9.87 11.29 17.13
N THR A 132 -9.41 11.84 16.02
CA THR A 132 -10.00 11.65 14.70
C THR A 132 -8.95 11.66 13.60
N ILE A 133 -9.14 10.80 12.60
CA ILE A 133 -8.44 10.86 11.32
C ILE A 133 -9.46 10.78 10.20
N ARG A 134 -9.32 11.59 9.16
CA ARG A 134 -10.18 11.55 7.97
C ARG A 134 -9.34 11.71 6.71
N LEU A 135 -9.56 10.85 5.72
CA LEU A 135 -9.00 11.06 4.38
C LEU A 135 -9.73 12.22 3.70
N VAL A 136 -8.97 13.22 3.25
CA VAL A 136 -9.48 14.38 2.53
C VAL A 136 -9.25 14.21 1.04
N ARG A 137 -8.04 13.81 0.64
CA ARG A 137 -7.67 13.57 -0.75
C ARG A 137 -6.76 12.37 -0.88
N TYR A 138 -6.84 11.70 -2.02
CA TYR A 138 -5.91 10.65 -2.42
C TYR A 138 -5.69 10.70 -3.92
N ARG A 139 -4.44 10.55 -4.34
CA ARG A 139 -4.01 10.39 -5.73
C ARG A 139 -2.86 9.39 -5.82
N ALA A 140 -2.79 8.66 -6.93
CA ALA A 140 -1.57 7.96 -7.34
C ALA A 140 -0.71 8.90 -8.21
N GLY A 141 0.46 9.30 -7.71
CA GLY A 141 1.49 10.01 -8.47
C GLY A 141 2.47 9.05 -9.13
N HIS A 142 3.37 9.58 -9.96
CA HIS A 142 4.45 8.82 -10.60
C HIS A 142 5.75 8.93 -9.80
N LEU A 143 6.57 7.87 -9.72
CA LEU A 143 7.88 7.88 -9.01
C LEU A 143 8.84 9.00 -9.45
N ALA A 144 8.69 9.48 -10.68
CA ALA A 144 9.51 10.53 -11.27
C ALA A 144 9.01 11.96 -10.96
N GLU A 145 7.92 12.10 -10.21
CA GLU A 145 7.44 13.42 -9.78
C GLU A 145 8.41 14.01 -8.74
N ASP A 146 9.37 14.81 -9.20
CA ASP A 146 10.29 15.57 -8.35
C ASP A 146 9.61 16.86 -7.87
N THR A 147 8.62 16.69 -6.98
CA THR A 147 7.88 17.81 -6.39
C THR A 147 7.85 17.65 -4.89
N SER A 148 8.08 18.75 -4.17
CA SER A 148 7.86 18.81 -2.72
C SER A 148 6.46 18.31 -2.38
N LEU A 149 6.34 17.49 -1.32
CA LEU A 149 5.06 16.96 -0.86
C LEU A 149 4.03 18.06 -0.53
N LEU A 150 4.52 19.24 -0.11
CA LEU A 150 3.69 20.42 0.16
C LEU A 150 3.15 21.09 -1.11
N ASP A 151 3.83 20.90 -2.23
CA ASP A 151 3.45 21.50 -3.52
C ASP A 151 2.77 20.49 -4.46
N ALA A 152 2.75 19.21 -4.06
CA ALA A 152 2.11 18.15 -4.83
C ALA A 152 0.62 18.45 -5.06
N ASN A 153 0.17 18.30 -6.31
CA ASN A 153 -1.24 18.40 -6.67
C ASN A 153 -1.93 17.07 -6.33
N LEU A 154 -2.83 17.05 -5.35
CA LEU A 154 -3.61 15.85 -4.99
C LEU A 154 -5.02 15.84 -5.62
N GLY A 155 -5.32 16.78 -6.51
CA GLY A 155 -6.65 16.92 -7.10
C GLY A 155 -7.70 17.37 -6.09
N ASN A 156 -8.97 17.07 -6.38
CA ASN A 156 -10.12 17.57 -5.63
C ASN A 156 -10.89 16.49 -4.86
N GLY A 157 -10.36 15.27 -4.74
CA GLY A 157 -11.09 14.15 -4.13
C GLY A 157 -10.23 12.95 -3.77
N ILE A 158 -10.91 11.84 -3.52
CA ILE A 158 -10.30 10.54 -3.22
C ILE A 158 -10.41 9.70 -4.49
N GLU A 159 -9.31 9.56 -5.22
CA GLU A 159 -9.27 8.80 -6.46
C GLU A 159 -9.34 7.28 -6.23
N ASP A 160 -9.70 6.54 -7.28
CA ASP A 160 -9.66 5.08 -7.28
C ASP A 160 -8.22 4.55 -7.22
N SER A 161 -8.07 3.29 -6.77
CA SER A 161 -6.76 2.65 -6.79
C SER A 161 -6.26 2.53 -8.23
N PRO A 162 -4.98 2.79 -8.52
CA PRO A 162 -4.41 2.46 -9.80
C PRO A 162 -4.51 0.94 -10.04
N PRO A 163 -4.57 0.49 -11.31
CA PRO A 163 -4.50 -0.92 -11.63
C PRO A 163 -3.19 -1.54 -11.12
N THR A 164 -3.23 -2.80 -10.68
CA THR A 164 -2.04 -3.53 -10.20
C THR A 164 -0.88 -3.50 -11.19
N LEU A 165 -1.19 -3.57 -12.49
CA LEU A 165 -0.20 -3.48 -13.55
C LEU A 165 0.66 -2.22 -13.45
N ASN A 166 0.14 -1.11 -12.95
CA ASN A 166 0.85 0.17 -12.93
C ASN A 166 1.62 0.43 -11.62
N LEU A 167 1.47 -0.43 -10.60
CA LEU A 167 1.95 -0.12 -9.24
C LEU A 167 3.48 0.00 -9.13
N GLY A 168 4.25 -0.62 -10.02
CA GLY A 168 5.71 -0.51 -10.05
C GLY A 168 6.25 0.89 -10.33
N TYR A 169 5.40 1.82 -10.77
CA TYR A 169 5.77 3.21 -11.05
C TYR A 169 5.01 4.24 -10.20
N VAL A 170 4.27 3.79 -9.19
CA VAL A 170 3.35 4.63 -8.41
C VAL A 170 3.96 5.08 -7.09
N VAL A 171 3.72 6.35 -6.75
CA VAL A 171 3.81 6.87 -5.38
C VAL A 171 2.41 7.22 -4.93
N HIS A 172 2.01 6.76 -3.75
CA HIS A 172 0.71 7.09 -3.20
C HIS A 172 0.78 8.39 -2.41
N LEU A 173 -0.13 9.32 -2.70
CA LEU A 173 -0.21 10.61 -2.05
C LEU A 173 -1.54 10.73 -1.31
N PHE A 174 -1.47 11.00 0.00
CA PHE A 174 -2.62 11.15 0.88
C PHE A 174 -2.63 12.54 1.48
N GLU A 175 -3.80 13.18 1.53
CA GLU A 175 -4.06 14.32 2.39
C GLU A 175 -5.07 13.89 3.46
N MET A 176 -4.69 14.01 4.72
CA MET A 176 -5.49 13.58 5.86
C MET A 176 -5.67 14.73 6.83
N GLU A 177 -6.87 14.85 7.37
CA GLU A 177 -7.14 15.72 8.51
C GLU A 177 -7.05 14.88 9.79
N VAL A 178 -6.17 15.29 10.69
CA VAL A 178 -5.92 14.64 11.98
C VAL A 178 -6.10 15.64 13.09
N ASP A 179 -7.18 15.49 13.87
CA ASP A 179 -7.58 16.45 14.92
C ASP A 179 -7.61 17.92 14.45
N GLY A 180 -8.06 18.15 13.21
CA GLY A 180 -8.13 19.46 12.57
C GLY A 180 -6.81 19.95 11.96
N VAL A 181 -5.72 19.19 12.09
CA VAL A 181 -4.44 19.46 11.42
C VAL A 181 -4.41 18.73 10.08
N LEU A 182 -4.10 19.45 9.01
CA LEU A 182 -3.97 18.86 7.68
C LEU A 182 -2.55 18.33 7.47
N LEU A 183 -2.43 17.03 7.19
CA LEU A 183 -1.18 16.35 6.90
C LEU A 183 -1.19 15.84 5.46
N ARG A 184 -0.05 15.94 4.80
CA ARG A 184 0.21 15.21 3.56
C ARG A 184 1.19 14.09 3.82
N VAL A 185 0.92 12.93 3.24
CA VAL A 185 1.79 11.76 3.36
C VAL A 185 2.04 11.17 1.97
N SER A 186 3.30 10.99 1.62
CA SER A 186 3.68 10.17 0.47
C SER A 186 4.12 8.79 0.92
N VAL A 187 3.73 7.77 0.16
CA VAL A 187 4.16 6.39 0.37
C VAL A 187 4.73 5.83 -0.93
N ASP A 188 6.01 5.48 -0.87
CA ASP A 188 6.80 4.89 -1.94
C ASP A 188 7.35 3.54 -1.47
N GLY A 189 6.70 2.47 -1.91
CA GLY A 189 6.95 1.11 -1.44
C GLY A 189 6.89 1.02 0.09
N ARG A 190 8.03 0.78 0.71
CA ARG A 190 8.18 0.65 2.18
C ARG A 190 8.38 1.98 2.93
N ARG A 191 8.52 3.10 2.22
CA ARG A 191 8.87 4.40 2.80
C ARG A 191 7.63 5.30 2.86
N ALA A 192 7.39 5.88 4.02
CA ALA A 192 6.37 6.91 4.21
C ALA A 192 7.03 8.22 4.66
N THR A 193 6.65 9.33 4.03
CA THR A 193 7.13 10.68 4.37
C THR A 193 5.93 11.57 4.67
N VAL A 194 5.98 12.31 5.77
CA VAL A 194 4.88 13.16 6.25
C VAL A 194 5.28 14.64 6.23
N ALA A 195 4.33 15.51 5.91
CA ALA A 195 4.47 16.95 5.99
C ALA A 195 3.18 17.59 6.54
N ARG A 196 3.32 18.55 7.46
CA ARG A 196 2.20 19.38 7.94
C ARG A 196 1.90 20.47 6.92
N VAL A 197 0.65 20.59 6.51
CA VAL A 197 0.19 21.70 5.67
C VAL A 197 -0.13 22.88 6.59
N SER A 198 0.64 23.96 6.46
CA SER A 198 0.49 25.20 7.23
C SER A 198 -0.69 26.04 6.78
#